data_AF-A0A531AL46-F1
#
_entry.id   AF-A0A531AL46-F1
#
_cell.length_a   1.000
_cell.length_b   1.000
_cell.length_c   1.000
_cell.angle_alpha   90.00
_cell.angle_beta   90.00
_cell.angle_gamma   90.00
#
_symmetry.space_group_name_H-M   'P 1'
#
loop_
_entity.id
_entity.type
_entity.pdbx_description
1 polymer ?
#
loop_
_entity_poly.entity_id
_entity_poly.type
_entity_poly.pdbx_seq_one_letter_code
_entity_poly.pdbx_strand_id
1 'polypeptide(L)'
;MTAPRKPAAFRIEPEAPPKQQAAPRQPDAAAARKPRTVNADLAVVTPAEIDVFDEPDIIAAEPPPATAPRKRSISGSLFFGALGVLVSLALGLWTDRLIRDLFARAEWLGWVAAGMAVIALLALLVILAREFLAIARLAEVEKLQKLALDAIARDDPKAARAVVDELSAFVAAKPETAAGRRALADLRDEIIDGGNLVRLAETEILGPLDARAKVMILEAAKRVSLVTAVSPRALVD
;
A
#
# COMPACT_ATOMS: atom_id res chain seq x y z
N MET A 1 -75.44 -33.12 -22.49
CA MET A 1 -75.23 -34.50 -22.00
C MET A 1 -73.75 -34.83 -22.15
N THR A 2 -73.00 -34.81 -21.05
CA THR A 2 -71.60 -35.24 -21.02
C THR A 2 -71.40 -35.98 -19.70
N ALA A 3 -71.44 -37.30 -19.75
CA ALA A 3 -71.34 -38.16 -18.57
C ALA A 3 -69.88 -38.27 -18.08
N PRO A 4 -69.63 -38.36 -16.75
CA PRO A 4 -68.32 -38.19 -16.14
C PRO A 4 -67.43 -39.44 -16.26
N ARG A 5 -66.12 -39.24 -16.46
CA ARG A 5 -65.12 -40.32 -16.51
C ARG A 5 -64.94 -40.95 -15.13
N LYS A 6 -65.01 -42.28 -15.05
CA LYS A 6 -64.73 -43.07 -13.84
C LYS A 6 -63.21 -43.16 -13.60
N PRO A 7 -62.75 -43.17 -12.33
CA PRO A 7 -61.34 -43.36 -12.01
C PRO A 7 -60.91 -44.82 -12.22
N ALA A 8 -59.72 -45.03 -12.75
CA ALA A 8 -59.05 -46.33 -12.83
C ALA A 8 -57.90 -46.34 -11.81
N ALA A 9 -57.89 -47.32 -10.91
CA ALA A 9 -56.79 -47.57 -9.99
C ALA A 9 -55.83 -48.60 -10.60
N PHE A 10 -54.54 -48.28 -10.65
CA PHE A 10 -53.49 -49.23 -11.03
C PHE A 10 -52.95 -49.91 -9.78
N ARG A 11 -52.84 -51.23 -9.82
CA ARG A 11 -52.15 -52.03 -8.81
C ARG A 11 -50.66 -52.03 -9.15
N ILE A 12 -49.82 -51.64 -8.20
CA ILE A 12 -48.37 -51.76 -8.30
C ILE A 12 -48.00 -53.09 -7.62
N GLU A 13 -47.75 -54.12 -8.41
CA GLU A 13 -47.11 -55.34 -7.92
C GLU A 13 -45.65 -55.03 -7.54
N PRO A 14 -45.15 -55.51 -6.39
CA PRO A 14 -43.76 -55.28 -5.99
C PRO A 14 -42.83 -56.21 -6.77
N GLU A 15 -41.89 -55.63 -7.51
CA GLU A 15 -40.83 -56.40 -8.18
C GLU A 15 -39.78 -56.85 -7.15
N ALA A 16 -39.77 -58.15 -6.85
CA ALA A 16 -38.72 -58.79 -6.07
C ALA A 16 -37.50 -59.09 -6.97
N PRO A 17 -36.26 -58.96 -6.46
CA PRO A 17 -35.07 -58.76 -7.29
C PRO A 17 -34.54 -60.07 -7.90
N PRO A 18 -34.35 -60.14 -9.22
CA PRO A 18 -33.59 -61.21 -9.84
C PRO A 18 -32.13 -60.80 -10.03
N LYS A 19 -31.25 -61.66 -9.51
CA LYS A 19 -29.79 -61.64 -9.65
C LYS A 19 -29.36 -61.38 -11.10
N GLN A 20 -28.46 -60.42 -11.26
CA GLN A 20 -27.69 -60.17 -12.48
C GLN A 20 -27.07 -61.45 -13.02
N GLN A 21 -27.43 -61.80 -14.27
CA GLN A 21 -26.57 -62.57 -15.15
C GLN A 21 -26.37 -61.80 -16.46
N ALA A 22 -25.11 -61.42 -16.65
CA ALA A 22 -24.54 -60.85 -17.85
C ALA A 22 -24.36 -61.93 -18.94
N ALA A 23 -24.19 -61.44 -20.17
CA ALA A 23 -24.10 -62.13 -21.45
C ALA A 23 -23.08 -63.30 -21.57
N PRO A 24 -23.16 -64.17 -22.61
CA PRO A 24 -22.45 -65.45 -22.67
C PRO A 24 -20.97 -65.39 -23.14
N ARG A 25 -20.07 -65.85 -22.25
CA ARG A 25 -18.84 -66.71 -22.33
C ARG A 25 -17.72 -66.52 -23.40
N GLN A 26 -16.64 -65.86 -22.95
CA GLN A 26 -15.21 -66.26 -22.79
C GLN A 26 -14.48 -67.25 -23.74
N PRO A 27 -13.18 -66.97 -24.00
CA PRO A 27 -12.12 -67.84 -23.49
C PRO A 27 -11.01 -67.12 -22.71
N ASP A 28 -10.63 -67.78 -21.60
CA ASP A 28 -9.35 -67.85 -20.90
C ASP A 28 -8.70 -66.62 -20.25
N ALA A 29 -8.62 -66.73 -18.93
CA ALA A 29 -7.83 -65.91 -18.03
C ALA A 29 -6.34 -66.16 -18.21
N ALA A 30 -5.57 -65.09 -18.42
CA ALA A 30 -4.14 -65.06 -18.08
C ALA A 30 -3.69 -63.64 -17.68
N ALA A 31 -3.18 -63.56 -16.45
CA ALA A 31 -2.34 -62.53 -15.84
C ALA A 31 -2.96 -61.15 -15.51
N ALA A 32 -3.10 -60.92 -14.21
CA ALA A 32 -3.15 -59.60 -13.58
C ALA A 32 -2.06 -58.68 -14.18
N ARG A 33 -2.48 -57.54 -14.73
CA ARG A 33 -1.56 -56.52 -15.24
C ARG A 33 -0.82 -55.89 -14.07
N LYS A 34 0.50 -56.09 -14.03
CA LYS A 34 1.39 -55.39 -13.09
C LYS A 34 1.31 -53.87 -13.35
N PRO A 35 1.33 -53.03 -12.29
CA PRO A 35 1.32 -51.58 -12.47
C PRO A 35 2.57 -51.14 -13.23
N ARG A 36 2.38 -50.45 -14.35
CA ARG A 36 3.44 -49.76 -15.07
C ARG A 36 3.76 -48.48 -14.33
N THR A 37 4.94 -48.41 -13.71
CA THR A 37 5.56 -47.17 -13.28
C THR A 37 5.78 -46.30 -14.50
N VAL A 38 5.14 -45.12 -14.54
CA VAL A 38 5.55 -44.06 -15.47
C VAL A 38 6.92 -43.60 -14.99
N ASN A 39 7.93 -43.65 -15.85
CA ASN A 39 9.27 -43.16 -15.53
C ASN A 39 9.15 -41.67 -15.21
N ALA A 40 9.52 -41.30 -13.98
CA ALA A 40 9.60 -39.93 -13.50
C ALA A 40 10.89 -39.26 -14.02
N ASP A 41 11.06 -39.23 -15.34
CA ASP A 41 12.09 -38.39 -15.94
C ASP A 41 11.46 -37.05 -16.34
N LEU A 42 11.79 -36.04 -15.53
CA LEU A 42 11.72 -34.62 -15.82
C LEU A 42 10.32 -34.05 -16.06
N ALA A 43 9.41 -34.26 -15.10
CA ALA A 43 8.52 -33.17 -14.72
C ALA A 43 9.38 -32.14 -13.99
N VAL A 44 9.98 -31.19 -14.72
CA VAL A 44 10.47 -29.96 -14.13
C VAL A 44 9.23 -29.23 -13.64
N VAL A 45 8.87 -29.49 -12.37
CA VAL A 45 8.02 -28.60 -11.60
C VAL A 45 8.79 -27.31 -11.56
N THR A 46 8.45 -26.38 -12.44
CA THR A 46 8.80 -24.98 -12.22
C THR A 46 8.05 -24.63 -10.94
N PRO A 47 8.72 -24.41 -9.79
CA PRO A 47 8.00 -23.98 -8.61
C PRO A 47 7.24 -22.71 -9.02
N ALA A 48 5.94 -22.67 -8.69
CA ALA A 48 5.15 -21.46 -8.86
C ALA A 48 5.97 -20.30 -8.27
N GLU A 49 6.07 -19.22 -9.04
CA GLU A 49 6.63 -17.97 -8.58
C GLU A 49 6.03 -17.69 -7.20
N ILE A 50 6.85 -17.77 -6.14
CA ILE A 50 6.40 -17.55 -4.78
C ILE A 50 5.94 -16.10 -4.77
N ASP A 51 4.63 -15.90 -4.84
CA ASP A 51 4.05 -14.60 -4.62
C ASP A 51 4.21 -14.31 -3.13
N VAL A 52 5.28 -13.60 -2.80
CA VAL A 52 5.63 -13.14 -1.46
C VAL A 52 4.47 -12.32 -0.83
N PHE A 53 3.47 -11.91 -1.61
CA PHE A 53 2.30 -11.19 -1.12
C PHE A 53 1.05 -12.08 -0.90
N ASP A 54 1.08 -13.34 -1.32
CA ASP A 54 -0.04 -14.30 -1.20
C ASP A 54 0.18 -15.31 -0.06
N GLU A 55 1.27 -15.18 0.71
CA GLU A 55 1.48 -15.92 1.95
C GLU A 55 0.49 -15.44 3.03
N PRO A 56 -0.46 -16.28 3.48
CA PRO A 56 -1.43 -15.92 4.52
C PRO A 56 -0.77 -15.65 5.89
N ASP A 57 0.49 -16.04 6.08
CA ASP A 57 1.22 -15.90 7.33
C ASP A 57 1.74 -14.47 7.58
N ILE A 58 1.85 -13.62 6.55
CA ILE A 58 2.26 -12.20 6.73
C ILE A 58 1.13 -11.38 7.37
N ILE A 59 -0.12 -11.83 7.22
CA ILE A 59 -1.31 -11.17 7.82
C ILE A 59 -1.36 -11.38 9.34
N ALA A 60 -0.68 -12.40 9.87
CA ALA A 60 -0.67 -12.73 11.30
C ALA A 60 0.46 -12.06 12.10
N ALA A 61 1.31 -11.25 11.48
CA ALA A 61 2.24 -10.40 12.21
C ALA A 61 1.43 -9.32 12.96
N GLU A 62 1.13 -9.59 14.22
CA GLU A 62 0.53 -8.62 15.15
C GLU A 62 1.31 -7.30 15.02
N PRO A 63 0.65 -6.20 14.60
CA PRO A 63 1.35 -4.94 14.39
C PRO A 63 2.04 -4.58 15.71
N PRO A 64 3.33 -4.16 15.68
CA PRO A 64 4.03 -3.81 16.90
C PRO A 64 3.17 -2.80 17.69
N PRO A 65 3.03 -2.98 19.01
CA PRO A 65 2.12 -2.18 19.82
C PRO A 65 2.37 -0.70 19.55
N ALA A 66 1.30 0.05 19.26
CA ALA A 66 1.36 1.45 18.92
C ALA A 66 2.23 2.18 19.96
N THR A 67 3.43 2.62 19.52
CA THR A 67 4.35 3.32 20.41
C THR A 67 3.64 4.54 20.97
N ALA A 68 3.52 4.61 22.30
CA ALA A 68 2.84 5.71 22.96
C ALA A 68 3.40 7.05 22.46
N PRO A 69 2.56 8.06 22.18
CA PRO A 69 3.00 9.32 21.60
C PRO A 69 4.08 9.93 22.50
N ARG A 70 5.32 9.93 22.01
CA ARG A 70 6.47 10.38 22.77
C ARG A 70 6.29 11.87 23.02
N LYS A 71 6.05 12.28 24.28
CA LYS A 71 5.93 13.70 24.64
C LYS A 71 7.17 14.43 24.13
N ARG A 72 6.98 15.36 23.19
CA ARG A 72 8.07 16.20 22.69
C ARG A 72 8.69 16.93 23.88
N SER A 73 9.96 16.67 24.14
CA SER A 73 10.69 17.33 25.21
C SER A 73 10.86 18.81 24.86
N ILE A 74 10.21 19.70 25.63
CA ILE A 74 10.28 21.16 25.45
C ILE A 74 11.73 21.64 25.56
N SER A 75 12.51 21.06 26.48
CA SER A 75 13.93 21.39 26.64
C SER A 75 14.78 20.97 25.44
N GLY A 76 14.48 19.81 24.83
CA GLY A 76 15.13 19.37 23.60
C GLY A 76 14.86 20.34 22.45
N SER A 77 13.59 20.71 22.24
CA SER A 77 13.21 21.68 21.20
C SER A 77 13.88 23.04 21.43
N LEU A 78 13.97 23.51 22.67
CA LEU A 78 14.61 24.78 23.00
C LEU A 78 16.12 24.74 22.77
N PHE A 79 16.79 23.66 23.20
CA PHE A 79 18.24 23.48 22.98
C PHE A 79 18.59 23.43 21.49
N PHE A 80 17.91 22.60 20.71
CA PHE A 80 18.16 22.52 19.26
C PHE A 80 17.76 23.80 18.53
N GLY A 81 16.73 24.50 18.97
CA GLY A 81 16.38 25.83 18.47
C GLY A 81 17.48 26.86 18.71
N ALA A 82 17.98 26.96 19.95
CA ALA A 82 19.08 27.87 20.31
C ALA A 82 20.38 27.50 19.59
N LEU A 83 20.71 26.21 19.52
CA LEU A 83 21.87 25.72 18.79
C LEU A 83 21.79 26.06 17.29
N GLY A 84 20.62 25.87 16.68
CA GLY A 84 20.38 26.24 15.28
C GLY A 84 20.57 27.74 15.02
N VAL A 85 20.10 28.61 15.93
CA VAL A 85 20.33 30.06 15.86
C VAL A 85 21.82 30.39 15.97
N LEU A 86 22.54 29.80 16.93
CA LEU A 86 23.98 30.03 17.10
C LEU A 86 24.78 29.60 15.86
N VAL A 87 24.49 28.41 15.31
CA VAL A 87 25.13 27.90 14.10
C VAL A 87 24.83 28.82 12.92
N SER A 88 23.58 29.25 12.73
CA SER A 88 23.19 30.17 11.66
C SER A 88 23.94 31.51 11.75
N LEU A 89 24.10 32.05 12.96
CA LEU A 89 24.83 33.29 13.20
C LEU A 89 26.33 33.12 12.91
N ALA A 90 26.92 31.99 13.33
CA ALA A 90 28.32 31.69 13.07
C ALA A 90 28.60 31.57 11.56
N LEU A 91 27.78 30.84 10.82
CA LEU A 91 27.88 30.74 9.36
C LEU A 91 27.66 32.09 8.67
N GLY A 92 26.70 32.89 9.15
CA GLY A 92 26.42 34.23 8.62
C GLY A 92 27.62 35.16 8.76
N LEU A 93 28.21 35.23 9.96
CA LEU A 93 29.42 36.02 10.22
C LEU A 93 30.63 35.51 9.45
N TRP A 94 30.79 34.19 9.32
CA TRP A 94 31.87 33.60 8.52
C TRP A 94 31.73 33.97 7.04
N THR A 95 30.52 33.89 6.49
CA THR A 95 30.24 34.26 5.09
C THR A 95 30.44 35.75 4.85
N ASP A 96 29.98 36.62 5.75
CA ASP A 96 30.20 38.08 5.67
C ASP A 96 31.69 38.41 5.68
N ARG A 97 32.48 37.80 6.57
CA ARG A 97 33.95 37.96 6.59
C ARG A 97 34.60 37.48 5.31
N LEU A 98 34.22 36.30 4.81
CA LEU A 98 34.74 35.75 3.56
C LEU A 98 34.50 36.71 2.40
N ILE A 99 33.28 37.26 2.28
CA ILE A 99 32.95 38.22 1.23
C ILE A 99 33.81 39.49 1.35
N ARG A 100 33.97 40.04 2.56
CA ARG A 100 34.82 41.22 2.79
C ARG A 100 36.29 40.95 2.46
N ASP A 101 36.81 39.78 2.84
CA ASP A 101 38.18 39.37 2.53
C ASP A 101 38.41 39.22 1.03
N LEU A 102 37.40 38.76 0.28
CA LEU A 102 37.46 38.66 -1.17
C LEU A 102 37.42 40.05 -1.84
N PHE A 103 36.56 40.95 -1.38
CA PHE A 103 36.54 42.34 -1.84
C PHE A 103 37.87 43.07 -1.60
N ALA A 104 38.52 42.82 -0.46
CA ALA A 104 39.81 43.41 -0.13
C ALA A 104 40.95 42.93 -1.05
N ARG A 105 40.83 41.72 -1.61
CA ARG A 105 41.81 41.14 -2.54
C ARG A 105 41.58 41.60 -3.97
N ALA A 106 40.33 41.52 -4.43
CA ALA A 106 39.93 41.96 -5.76
C ALA A 106 38.42 42.20 -5.81
N GLU A 107 38.01 43.35 -6.36
CA GLU A 107 36.61 43.77 -6.38
C GLU A 107 35.68 42.77 -7.10
N TRP A 108 36.11 42.24 -8.25
CA TRP A 108 35.33 41.27 -9.02
C TRP A 108 35.06 39.97 -8.26
N LEU A 109 35.99 39.56 -7.39
CA LEU A 109 35.90 38.34 -6.60
C LEU A 109 34.82 38.48 -5.51
N GLY A 110 34.72 39.67 -4.91
CA GLY A 110 33.67 40.01 -3.95
C GLY A 110 32.28 39.95 -4.54
N TRP A 111 32.08 40.48 -5.76
CA TRP A 111 30.80 40.39 -6.46
C TRP A 111 30.40 38.95 -6.78
N VAL A 112 31.34 38.11 -7.21
CA VAL A 112 31.09 36.68 -7.43
C VAL A 112 30.68 35.99 -6.12
N ALA A 113 31.40 36.24 -5.03
CA ALA A 113 31.08 35.65 -3.72
C ALA A 113 29.71 36.09 -3.19
N ALA A 114 29.39 37.39 -3.31
CA ALA A 114 28.08 37.93 -2.93
C ALA A 114 26.95 37.31 -3.76
N GLY A 115 27.14 37.19 -5.08
CA GLY A 115 26.18 36.52 -5.96
C GLY A 115 25.95 35.05 -5.57
N MET A 116 27.03 34.31 -5.32
CA MET A 116 26.94 32.91 -4.86
C MET A 116 26.26 32.77 -3.51
N ALA A 117 26.49 33.69 -2.57
CA ALA A 117 25.82 33.70 -1.27
C ALA A 117 24.30 33.91 -1.41
N VAL A 118 23.86 34.81 -2.29
CA VAL A 118 22.44 35.01 -2.59
C VAL A 118 21.81 33.77 -3.20
N ILE A 119 22.47 33.15 -4.18
CA ILE A 119 21.98 31.91 -4.81
C ILE A 119 21.88 30.78 -3.78
N ALA A 120 22.90 30.61 -2.93
CA ALA A 120 22.91 29.61 -1.88
C ALA A 120 21.76 29.83 -0.88
N LEU A 121 21.50 31.09 -0.48
CA LEU A 121 20.39 31.43 0.40
C LEU A 121 19.03 31.11 -0.23
N LEU A 122 18.82 31.47 -1.51
CA LEU A 122 17.59 31.15 -2.22
C LEU A 122 17.39 29.64 -2.36
N ALA A 123 18.43 28.90 -2.72
CA ALA A 123 18.38 27.44 -2.80
C ALA A 123 18.02 26.81 -1.44
N LEU A 124 18.62 27.29 -0.35
CA LEU A 124 18.31 26.85 1.00
C LEU A 124 16.82 27.09 1.35
N LEU A 125 16.30 28.29 1.04
CA LEU A 125 14.89 28.61 1.28
C LEU A 125 13.94 27.69 0.50
N VAL A 126 14.25 27.39 -0.77
CA VAL A 126 13.46 26.46 -1.60
C VAL A 126 13.47 25.05 -1.02
N ILE A 127 14.65 24.55 -0.60
CA ILE A 127 14.78 23.22 0.02
C ILE A 127 13.96 23.16 1.32
N LEU A 128 14.12 24.15 2.20
CA LEU A 128 13.39 24.23 3.45
C LEU A 128 11.88 24.29 3.22
N ALA A 129 11.41 25.15 2.32
CA ALA A 129 10.00 25.24 1.98
C ALA A 129 9.45 23.88 1.50
N ARG A 130 10.16 23.22 0.58
CA ARG A 130 9.77 21.90 0.08
C ARG A 130 9.66 20.86 1.22
N GLU A 131 10.59 20.90 2.16
CA GLU A 131 10.59 19.97 3.30
C GLU A 131 9.47 20.27 4.29
N PHE A 132 9.23 21.54 4.61
CA PHE A 132 8.09 21.94 5.45
C PHE A 132 6.76 21.53 4.83
N LEU A 133 6.62 21.66 3.50
CA LEU A 133 5.45 21.18 2.78
C LEU A 133 5.31 19.64 2.89
N ALA A 134 6.42 18.91 2.78
CA ALA A 134 6.41 17.45 2.94
C ALA A 134 5.97 17.03 4.36
N ILE A 135 6.53 17.67 5.40
CA ILE A 135 6.18 17.42 6.80
C ILE A 135 4.74 17.82 7.11
N ALA A 136 4.26 18.96 6.59
CA ALA A 136 2.87 19.38 6.74
C ALA A 136 1.91 18.34 6.15
N ARG A 137 2.27 17.75 5.01
CA ARG A 137 1.50 16.70 4.36
C ARG A 137 1.40 15.43 5.21
N LEU A 138 2.46 15.07 5.94
CA LEU A 138 2.43 13.96 6.90
C LEU A 138 1.45 14.23 8.05
N ALA A 139 1.46 15.46 8.59
CA ALA A 139 0.54 15.84 9.67
C ALA A 139 -0.93 15.83 9.22
N GLU A 140 -1.20 16.21 7.98
CA GLU A 140 -2.54 16.15 7.37
C GLU A 140 -3.05 14.71 7.27
N VAL A 141 -2.21 13.77 6.84
CA VAL A 141 -2.54 12.34 6.80
C VAL A 141 -2.87 11.81 8.19
N GLU A 142 -2.08 12.16 9.21
CA GLU A 142 -2.34 11.72 10.59
C GLU A 142 -3.66 12.28 11.13
N LYS A 143 -3.99 13.53 10.80
CA LYS A 143 -5.28 14.13 11.15
C LYS A 143 -6.43 13.38 10.49
N LEU A 144 -6.31 13.10 9.19
CA LEU A 144 -7.33 12.39 8.41
C LEU A 144 -7.57 10.97 8.95
N GLN A 145 -6.49 10.26 9.28
CA GLN A 145 -6.54 8.93 9.89
C GLN A 145 -7.29 8.96 11.24
N LYS A 146 -7.01 9.94 12.10
CA LYS A 146 -7.70 10.08 13.39
C LYS A 146 -9.19 10.37 13.22
N LEU A 147 -9.53 11.25 12.28
CA LEU A 147 -10.94 11.57 11.98
C LEU A 147 -11.69 10.36 11.40
N ALA A 148 -11.06 9.59 10.51
CA ALA A 148 -11.63 8.37 9.95
C ALA A 148 -11.90 7.32 11.03
N LEU A 149 -10.93 7.07 11.92
CA LEU A 149 -11.08 6.12 13.03
C LEU A 149 -12.17 6.55 14.01
N ASP A 150 -12.27 7.85 14.32
CA ASP A 150 -13.33 8.38 15.19
C ASP A 150 -14.72 8.26 14.53
N ALA A 151 -14.82 8.53 13.23
CA ALA A 151 -16.06 8.38 12.46
C ALA A 151 -16.52 6.92 12.39
N ILE A 152 -15.60 5.97 12.21
CA ILE A 152 -15.91 4.52 12.24
C ILE A 152 -16.33 4.09 13.65
N ALA A 153 -15.62 4.54 14.69
CA ALA A 153 -15.90 4.14 16.07
C ALA A 153 -17.26 4.65 16.59
N ARG A 154 -17.70 5.82 16.12
CA ARG A 154 -18.98 6.43 16.49
C ARG A 154 -20.12 6.14 15.51
N ASP A 155 -19.80 5.55 14.37
CA ASP A 155 -20.69 5.35 13.21
C ASP A 155 -21.48 6.62 12.83
N ASP A 156 -20.81 7.77 12.87
CA ASP A 156 -21.42 9.08 12.59
C ASP A 156 -21.36 9.39 11.08
N PRO A 157 -22.51 9.44 10.38
CA PRO A 157 -22.55 9.70 8.94
C PRO A 157 -22.07 11.10 8.58
N LYS A 158 -22.25 12.09 9.46
CA LYS A 158 -21.81 13.46 9.19
C LYS A 158 -20.28 13.57 9.28
N ALA A 159 -19.69 12.93 10.28
CA ALA A 159 -18.23 12.85 10.42
C ALA A 159 -17.60 12.08 9.25
N ALA A 160 -18.22 10.96 8.84
CA ALA A 160 -17.76 10.18 7.69
C ALA A 160 -17.75 10.98 6.38
N ARG A 161 -18.82 11.75 6.09
CA ARG A 161 -18.86 12.63 4.90
C ARG A 161 -17.76 13.69 4.92
N ALA A 162 -17.51 14.31 6.08
CA ALA A 162 -16.43 15.29 6.21
C ALA A 162 -15.05 14.67 5.93
N VAL A 163 -14.80 13.45 6.41
CA VAL A 163 -13.57 12.70 6.13
C VAL A 163 -13.43 12.39 4.63
N VAL A 164 -14.51 11.98 3.99
CA VAL A 164 -14.56 11.68 2.55
C VAL A 164 -14.26 12.91 1.70
N ASP A 165 -14.83 14.07 2.07
CA ASP A 165 -14.60 15.33 1.38
C ASP A 165 -13.15 15.80 1.53
N GLU A 166 -12.60 15.73 2.76
CA GLU A 166 -11.21 16.09 3.05
C GLU A 166 -10.23 15.13 2.34
N LEU A 167 -10.54 13.83 2.29
CA LEU A 167 -9.78 12.84 1.51
C LEU A 167 -9.82 13.14 0.01
N SER A 168 -11.01 13.43 -0.53
CA SER A 168 -11.21 13.74 -1.95
C SER A 168 -10.47 15.02 -2.36
N ALA A 169 -10.42 16.02 -1.48
CA ALA A 169 -9.63 17.23 -1.68
C ALA A 169 -8.13 16.95 -1.61
N PHE A 170 -7.67 16.17 -0.63
CA PHE A 170 -6.26 15.80 -0.46
C PHE A 170 -5.69 15.08 -1.68
N VAL A 171 -6.49 14.19 -2.29
CA VAL A 171 -6.09 13.44 -3.49
C VAL A 171 -6.46 14.13 -4.81
N ALA A 172 -7.04 15.33 -4.80
CA ALA A 172 -7.54 16.00 -6.00
C ALA A 172 -6.46 16.27 -7.05
N ALA A 173 -5.23 16.54 -6.61
CA ALA A 173 -4.07 16.76 -7.49
C ALA A 173 -3.57 15.48 -8.17
N LYS A 174 -4.06 14.29 -7.79
CA LYS A 174 -3.67 13.02 -8.40
C LYS A 174 -4.71 12.60 -9.45
N PRO A 175 -4.36 12.56 -10.75
CA PRO A 175 -5.31 12.20 -11.80
C PRO A 175 -5.81 10.75 -11.68
N GLU A 176 -5.01 9.87 -11.11
CA GLU A 176 -5.34 8.45 -10.92
C GLU A 176 -6.56 8.20 -10.02
N THR A 177 -6.82 9.08 -9.07
CA THR A 177 -7.97 8.95 -8.16
C THR A 177 -9.25 9.53 -8.75
N ALA A 178 -9.21 10.10 -9.96
CA ALA A 178 -10.35 10.78 -10.56
C ALA A 178 -11.54 9.84 -10.82
N ALA A 179 -11.29 8.57 -11.16
CA ALA A 179 -12.35 7.58 -11.35
C ALA A 179 -13.04 7.23 -10.02
N GLY A 180 -12.26 6.85 -9.01
CA GLY A 180 -12.78 6.55 -7.66
C GLY A 180 -13.49 7.73 -7.01
N ARG A 181 -13.00 8.96 -7.20
CA ARG A 181 -13.68 10.19 -6.73
C ARG A 181 -15.04 10.42 -7.39
N ARG A 182 -15.22 10.04 -8.66
CA ARG A 182 -16.52 10.15 -9.34
C ARG A 182 -17.49 9.09 -8.80
N ALA A 183 -17.07 7.83 -8.74
CA ALA A 183 -17.86 6.75 -8.15
C ALA A 183 -18.30 7.08 -6.71
N LEU A 184 -17.38 7.60 -5.90
CA LEU A 184 -17.70 7.99 -4.53
C LEU A 184 -18.67 9.17 -4.46
N ALA A 185 -18.56 10.15 -5.36
CA ALA A 185 -19.50 11.27 -5.41
C ALA A 185 -20.93 10.83 -5.76
N ASP A 186 -21.08 9.77 -6.54
CA ASP A 186 -22.38 9.20 -6.91
C ASP A 186 -22.99 8.39 -5.75
N LEU A 187 -22.19 7.62 -5.01
CA LEU A 187 -22.67 6.71 -3.95
C LEU A 187 -22.73 7.33 -2.54
N ARG A 188 -22.08 8.47 -2.30
CA ARG A 188 -21.94 9.03 -0.93
C ARG A 188 -23.27 9.35 -0.23
N ASP A 189 -24.30 9.68 -1.02
CA ASP A 189 -25.62 10.08 -0.51
C ASP A 189 -26.56 8.88 -0.33
N GLU A 190 -26.18 7.71 -0.87
CA GLU A 190 -26.91 6.44 -0.75
C GLU A 190 -26.52 5.66 0.52
N ILE A 191 -25.31 5.87 1.05
CA ILE A 191 -24.79 5.16 2.22
C ILE A 191 -25.15 5.92 3.50
N ILE A 192 -25.92 5.25 4.36
CA ILE A 192 -26.38 5.80 5.64
C ILE A 192 -25.35 5.56 6.75
N ASP A 193 -24.67 4.42 6.75
CA ASP A 193 -23.71 4.06 7.81
C ASP A 193 -22.36 4.72 7.56
N GLY A 194 -21.85 5.44 8.57
CA GLY A 194 -20.60 6.19 8.46
C GLY A 194 -19.40 5.28 8.22
N GLY A 195 -19.35 4.13 8.92
CA GLY A 195 -18.26 3.15 8.74
C GLY A 195 -18.20 2.56 7.33
N ASN A 196 -19.35 2.26 6.72
CA ASN A 196 -19.42 1.73 5.37
C ASN A 196 -19.02 2.77 4.32
N LEU A 197 -19.37 4.04 4.54
CA LEU A 197 -18.96 5.13 3.67
C LEU A 197 -17.43 5.32 3.65
N VAL A 198 -16.78 5.25 4.82
CA VAL A 198 -15.31 5.36 4.91
C VAL A 198 -14.62 4.16 4.23
N ARG A 199 -15.11 2.94 4.41
CA ARG A 199 -14.56 1.73 3.76
C ARG A 199 -14.71 1.78 2.23
N LEU A 200 -15.83 2.31 1.72
CA LEU A 200 -16.00 2.51 0.29
C LEU A 200 -14.98 3.52 -0.25
N ALA A 201 -14.79 4.63 0.46
CA ALA A 201 -13.83 5.66 0.08
C ALA A 201 -12.39 5.14 0.05
N GLU A 202 -12.00 4.34 1.04
CA GLU A 202 -10.70 3.65 1.06
C GLU A 202 -10.51 2.78 -0.19
N THR A 203 -11.48 1.92 -0.50
CA THR A 203 -11.38 0.99 -1.63
C THR A 203 -11.27 1.71 -2.98
N GLU A 204 -12.15 2.70 -3.22
CA GLU A 204 -12.26 3.38 -4.51
C GLU A 204 -11.14 4.42 -4.73
N ILE A 205 -10.74 5.16 -3.70
CA ILE A 205 -9.75 6.24 -3.83
C ILE A 205 -8.32 5.73 -3.60
N LEU A 206 -8.10 4.89 -2.59
CA LEU A 206 -6.76 4.47 -2.19
C LEU A 206 -6.25 3.24 -2.96
N GLY A 207 -7.14 2.37 -3.46
CA GLY A 207 -6.79 1.20 -4.26
C GLY A 207 -5.70 1.41 -5.32
N PRO A 208 -5.82 2.38 -6.25
CA PRO A 208 -4.78 2.63 -7.26
C PRO A 208 -3.49 3.20 -6.68
N LEU A 209 -3.54 3.93 -5.55
CA LEU A 209 -2.37 4.47 -4.88
C LEU A 209 -1.59 3.36 -4.16
N ASP A 210 -2.28 2.41 -3.55
CA ASP A 210 -1.69 1.28 -2.84
C ASP A 210 -1.00 0.33 -3.82
N ALA A 211 -1.60 0.07 -4.98
CA ALA A 211 -0.97 -0.70 -6.03
C ALA A 211 0.38 -0.08 -6.46
N ARG A 212 0.44 1.25 -6.60
CA ARG A 212 1.68 1.95 -6.94
C ARG A 212 2.70 1.96 -5.81
N ALA A 213 2.23 2.11 -4.56
CA ALA A 213 3.08 2.01 -3.39
C ALA A 213 3.78 0.64 -3.33
N LYS A 214 3.04 -0.44 -3.58
CA LYS A 214 3.60 -1.80 -3.68
C LYS A 214 4.71 -1.90 -4.72
N VAL A 215 4.50 -1.36 -5.92
CA VAL A 215 5.52 -1.34 -6.98
C VAL A 215 6.78 -0.57 -6.55
N MET A 216 6.62 0.61 -5.96
CA MET A 216 7.75 1.43 -5.49
C MET A 216 8.55 0.74 -4.37
N ILE A 217 7.86 0.09 -3.43
CA ILE A 217 8.51 -0.68 -2.35
C ILE A 217 9.30 -1.84 -2.93
N LEU A 218 8.71 -2.58 -3.87
CA LEU A 218 9.35 -3.71 -4.53
C LEU A 218 10.59 -3.28 -5.34
N GLU A 219 10.52 -2.15 -6.04
CA GLU A 219 11.67 -1.59 -6.75
C GLU A 219 12.79 -1.15 -5.78
N ALA A 220 12.44 -0.49 -4.68
CA ALA A 220 13.40 -0.10 -3.65
C ALA A 220 14.08 -1.33 -3.00
N ALA A 221 13.28 -2.35 -2.67
CA ALA A 221 13.79 -3.60 -2.11
C ALA A 221 14.75 -4.31 -3.09
N LYS A 222 14.44 -4.34 -4.39
CA LYS A 222 15.34 -4.87 -5.43
C LYS A 222 16.67 -4.14 -5.47
N ARG A 223 16.67 -2.80 -5.40
CA ARG A 223 17.91 -1.99 -5.40
C ARG A 223 18.77 -2.30 -4.18
N VAL A 224 18.17 -2.38 -2.98
CA VAL A 224 18.90 -2.73 -1.75
C VAL A 224 19.42 -4.17 -1.80
N SER A 225 18.61 -5.12 -2.26
CA SER A 225 19.02 -6.52 -2.44
C SER A 225 20.21 -6.64 -3.39
N LEU A 226 20.21 -5.90 -4.50
CA LEU A 226 21.32 -5.88 -5.45
C LEU A 226 22.59 -5.27 -4.84
N VAL A 227 22.48 -4.17 -4.08
CA VAL A 227 23.65 -3.57 -3.38
C VAL A 227 24.22 -4.52 -2.33
N THR A 228 23.37 -5.28 -1.64
CA THR A 228 23.81 -6.28 -0.65
C THR A 228 24.45 -7.49 -1.33
N ALA A 229 23.87 -8.00 -2.41
CA ALA A 229 24.38 -9.15 -3.14
C ALA A 229 25.68 -8.85 -3.92
N VAL A 230 25.84 -7.62 -4.41
CA VAL A 230 27.00 -7.15 -5.19
C VAL A 230 27.89 -6.23 -4.34
N SER A 231 27.82 -6.32 -3.00
CA SER A 231 28.61 -5.45 -2.15
C SER A 231 30.12 -5.70 -2.38
N PRO A 232 30.94 -4.64 -2.60
CA PRO A 232 32.39 -4.79 -2.81
C PRO A 232 33.10 -5.49 -1.64
N ARG A 233 32.47 -5.53 -0.46
CA ARG A 233 33.03 -6.11 0.75
C ARG A 233 33.09 -7.64 0.73
N ALA A 234 32.35 -8.30 -0.18
CA ALA A 234 32.47 -9.74 -0.44
C ALA A 234 33.58 -10.10 -1.46
N LEU A 235 34.14 -9.10 -2.17
CA LEU A 235 35.26 -9.26 -3.10
C LEU A 235 36.63 -8.94 -2.46
N VAL A 236 36.64 -8.34 -1.27
CA VAL A 236 37.84 -7.83 -0.58
C VAL A 236 38.16 -8.65 0.69
N ASP A 237 37.38 -9.69 0.98
CA ASP A 237 37.70 -10.71 1.98
C ASP A 237 38.12 -12.03 1.28
#